data_AF-A0A1Y0XZ25-F1
#
_entry.id   AF-A0A1Y0XZ25-F1
#
_cell.length_a   1.000
_cell.length_b   1.000
_cell.length_c   1.000
_cell.angle_alpha   90.00
_cell.angle_beta   90.00
_cell.angle_gamma   90.00
#
_symmetry.space_group_name_H-M   'P 1'
#
loop_
_entity.id
_entity.type
_entity.pdbx_description
1 polymer ?
#
loop_
_entity_poly.entity_id
_entity_poly.type
_entity_poly.pdbx_seq_one_letter_code
_entity_poly.pdbx_strand_id
1 'polypeptide(L)'
;MIPASWMSDPVQVGARTAWGEARGEGSNGMAAVLCVGRNRAIRPAWWGHDLCSVFLHPWQFSCWNAADVNLPKLLTVTDMDAQFREAAALAQALVGDHLTDMTKGADHYYDTRSPRPAWASSQFYCCTIGHHAFYRVGPFGEG
;
A
#
# COMPACT_ATOMS: atom_id res chain seq x y z
N MET A 1 -13.49 -8.27 12.52
CA MET A 1 -12.17 -8.26 13.18
C MET A 1 -11.18 -8.92 12.25
N ILE A 2 -9.95 -8.42 12.15
CA ILE A 2 -8.90 -9.05 11.33
C ILE A 2 -8.51 -10.37 12.01
N PRO A 3 -8.52 -11.51 11.30
CA PRO A 3 -8.05 -12.79 11.85
C PRO A 3 -6.60 -12.70 12.33
N ALA A 4 -6.31 -13.26 13.51
CA ALA A 4 -4.96 -13.25 14.09
C ALA A 4 -3.91 -13.91 13.17
N SER A 5 -4.33 -14.93 12.40
CA SER A 5 -3.47 -15.58 11.40
C SER A 5 -3.04 -14.62 10.29
N TRP A 6 -3.83 -13.60 9.95
CA TRP A 6 -3.45 -12.62 8.94
C TRP A 6 -2.49 -11.56 9.50
N MET A 7 -2.63 -11.21 10.77
CA MET A 7 -1.82 -10.13 11.39
C MET A 7 -0.31 -10.40 11.37
N SER A 8 0.09 -11.67 11.20
CA SER A 8 1.49 -12.10 11.07
C SER A 8 1.84 -12.63 9.67
N ASP A 9 0.91 -12.53 8.71
CA ASP A 9 1.10 -12.97 7.33
C ASP A 9 1.22 -11.74 6.40
N PRO A 10 2.44 -11.36 6.00
CA PRO A 10 2.66 -10.18 5.16
C PRO A 10 2.07 -10.35 3.75
N VAL A 11 1.89 -11.59 3.26
CA VAL A 11 1.24 -11.84 1.98
C VAL A 11 -0.24 -11.53 2.07
N GLN A 12 -0.95 -12.03 3.11
CA GLN A 12 -2.38 -11.78 3.28
C GLN A 12 -2.69 -10.30 3.48
N VAL A 13 -1.95 -9.64 4.37
CA VAL A 13 -2.14 -8.22 4.67
C VAL A 13 -1.74 -7.36 3.48
N GLY A 14 -0.61 -7.66 2.83
CA GLY A 14 -0.16 -6.93 1.64
C GLY A 14 -1.14 -7.06 0.48
N ALA A 15 -1.62 -8.26 0.17
CA ALA A 15 -2.58 -8.50 -0.91
C ALA A 15 -3.89 -7.72 -0.69
N ARG A 16 -4.40 -7.75 0.55
CA ARG A 16 -5.62 -7.02 0.93
C ARG A 16 -5.43 -5.51 0.85
N THR A 17 -4.28 -5.01 1.29
CA THR A 17 -3.93 -3.59 1.20
C THR A 17 -3.87 -3.15 -0.27
N ALA A 18 -3.14 -3.88 -1.11
CA ALA A 18 -3.02 -3.57 -2.53
C ALA A 18 -4.37 -3.61 -3.26
N TRP A 19 -5.19 -4.63 -3.00
CA TRP A 19 -6.54 -4.74 -3.56
C TRP A 19 -7.48 -3.64 -3.05
N GLY A 20 -7.38 -3.29 -1.76
CA GLY A 20 -8.18 -2.24 -1.14
C GLY A 20 -7.89 -0.86 -1.73
N GLU A 21 -6.61 -0.54 -1.86
CA GLU A 21 -6.11 0.78 -2.24
C GLU A 21 -6.06 0.98 -3.76
N ALA A 22 -5.79 -0.07 -4.54
CA ALA A 22 -5.37 0.11 -5.94
C ALA A 22 -5.91 -0.93 -6.93
N ARG A 23 -6.90 -1.76 -6.59
CA ARG A 23 -7.50 -2.69 -7.59
C ARG A 23 -8.04 -1.98 -8.84
N GLY A 24 -8.53 -0.74 -8.70
CA GLY A 24 -9.00 0.08 -9.84
C GLY A 24 -7.87 0.58 -10.75
N GLU A 25 -6.63 0.52 -10.29
CA GLU A 25 -5.42 0.99 -11.00
C GLU A 25 -4.67 -0.17 -11.69
N GLY A 26 -5.17 -1.40 -11.55
CA GLY A 26 -4.58 -2.61 -12.12
C GLY A 26 -3.27 -3.05 -11.46
N SER A 27 -2.59 -4.01 -12.10
CA SER A 27 -1.36 -4.64 -11.59
C SER A 27 -0.29 -3.64 -11.14
N ASN A 28 -0.01 -2.64 -11.97
CA ASN A 28 1.03 -1.64 -11.68
C ASN A 28 0.67 -0.76 -10.48
N GLY A 29 -0.60 -0.36 -10.33
CA GLY A 29 -1.04 0.41 -9.17
C GLY A 29 -0.96 -0.41 -7.88
N MET A 30 -1.38 -1.67 -7.91
CA MET A 30 -1.27 -2.59 -6.78
C MET A 30 0.20 -2.83 -6.39
N ALA A 31 1.07 -3.08 -7.36
CA ALA A 31 2.51 -3.21 -7.13
C ALA A 31 3.13 -1.95 -6.53
N ALA A 32 2.71 -0.76 -7.00
CA ALA A 32 3.20 0.51 -6.48
C ALA A 32 2.83 0.74 -5.01
N VAL A 33 1.59 0.40 -4.59
CA VAL A 33 1.18 0.46 -3.18
C VAL A 33 2.01 -0.50 -2.31
N LEU A 34 2.26 -1.72 -2.79
CA LEU A 34 3.13 -2.69 -2.10
C LEU A 34 4.56 -2.16 -1.94
N CYS A 35 5.09 -1.50 -2.96
CA CYS A 35 6.42 -0.89 -2.91
C CYS A 35 6.49 0.22 -1.85
N VAL A 36 5.45 1.06 -1.72
CA VAL A 36 5.37 2.06 -0.65
C VAL A 36 5.42 1.40 0.73
N GLY A 37 4.67 0.31 0.93
CA GLY A 37 4.73 -0.47 2.17
C GLY A 37 6.13 -1.00 2.49
N ARG A 38 6.82 -1.57 1.50
CA ARG A 38 8.22 -2.02 1.65
C ARG A 38 9.17 -0.87 1.96
N ASN A 39 9.06 0.26 1.26
CA ASN A 39 9.94 1.41 1.45
C ASN A 39 9.81 1.98 2.88
N ARG A 40 8.60 2.00 3.44
CA ARG A 40 8.34 2.31 4.85
C ARG A 40 8.91 1.27 5.81
N ALA A 41 8.80 -0.03 5.49
CA ALA A 41 9.34 -1.09 6.34
C ALA A 41 10.88 -1.09 6.40
N ILE A 42 11.56 -0.76 5.29
CA ILE A 42 13.03 -0.63 5.23
C ILE A 42 13.51 0.62 5.98
N ARG A 43 12.67 1.65 6.09
CA ARG A 43 12.93 2.89 6.85
C ARG A 43 11.93 3.00 8.01
N PRO A 44 12.07 2.14 9.03
CA PRO A 44 11.09 2.05 10.11
C PRO A 44 10.95 3.38 10.84
N ALA A 45 9.71 3.76 11.13
CA ALA A 45 9.39 5.02 11.78
C ALA A 45 8.08 4.87 12.57
N TRP A 46 7.40 5.99 12.82
CA TRP A 46 6.10 5.99 13.48
C TRP A 46 5.04 5.18 12.70
N TRP A 47 5.24 4.87 11.42
CA TRP A 47 4.34 4.05 10.60
C TRP A 47 4.56 2.54 10.68
N GLY A 48 5.49 2.04 11.50
CA GLY A 48 5.75 0.60 11.63
C GLY A 48 7.20 0.20 11.33
N HIS A 49 7.49 -1.08 11.53
CA HIS A 49 8.86 -1.64 11.48
C HIS A 49 9.00 -2.91 10.64
N ASP A 50 7.89 -3.45 10.15
CA ASP A 50 7.83 -4.58 9.22
C ASP A 50 6.62 -4.41 8.29
N LEU A 51 6.46 -5.29 7.30
CA LEU A 51 5.36 -5.18 6.33
C LEU A 51 3.98 -5.22 7.01
N CYS A 52 3.76 -6.15 7.94
CA CYS A 52 2.47 -6.31 8.61
C CYS A 52 2.11 -5.07 9.44
N SER A 53 3.03 -4.59 10.28
CA SER A 53 2.85 -3.39 11.10
C SER A 53 2.68 -2.15 10.25
N VAL A 54 3.39 -2.02 9.12
CA VAL A 54 3.21 -0.90 8.19
C VAL A 54 1.85 -0.91 7.52
N PHE A 55 1.44 -2.03 6.95
CA PHE A 55 0.17 -2.13 6.24
C PHE A 55 -1.03 -1.98 7.18
N LEU A 56 -0.93 -2.47 8.42
CA LEU A 56 -1.99 -2.38 9.42
C LEU A 56 -1.88 -1.14 10.32
N HIS A 57 -0.86 -0.29 10.13
CA HIS A 57 -0.71 0.90 10.95
C HIS A 57 -1.93 1.81 10.78
N PRO A 58 -2.55 2.30 11.87
CA PRO A 58 -3.70 3.18 11.80
C PRO A 58 -3.50 4.33 10.82
N TRP A 59 -4.50 4.54 9.97
CA TRP A 59 -4.57 5.65 9.00
C TRP A 59 -3.51 5.65 7.89
N GLN A 60 -2.67 4.61 7.76
CA GLN A 60 -1.66 4.54 6.70
C GLN A 60 -2.20 4.07 5.37
N PHE A 61 -3.21 3.21 5.40
CA PHE A 61 -3.91 2.69 4.23
C PHE A 61 -5.40 2.73 4.54
N SER A 62 -6.13 3.55 3.79
CA SER A 62 -7.52 3.89 4.10
C SER A 62 -8.45 2.68 4.14
N CYS A 63 -8.17 1.66 3.33
CA CYS A 63 -8.97 0.46 3.25
C CYS A 63 -9.11 -0.32 4.58
N TRP A 64 -8.22 -0.09 5.56
CA TRP A 64 -8.30 -0.68 6.91
C TRP A 64 -9.08 0.16 7.92
N ASN A 65 -9.44 1.41 7.57
CA ASN A 65 -10.17 2.29 8.48
C ASN A 65 -11.60 1.78 8.72
N ALA A 66 -12.07 1.87 9.96
CA ALA A 66 -13.40 1.36 10.34
C ALA A 66 -14.57 2.00 9.58
N ALA A 67 -14.40 3.24 9.11
CA ALA A 67 -15.39 3.98 8.34
C ALA A 67 -15.29 3.72 6.82
N ASP A 68 -14.30 2.96 6.35
CA ASP A 68 -14.14 2.69 4.92
C ASP A 68 -15.15 1.65 4.43
N VAL A 69 -15.90 2.00 3.39
CA VAL A 69 -16.92 1.13 2.78
C VAL A 69 -16.35 -0.13 2.14
N ASN A 70 -15.04 -0.17 1.87
CA ASN A 70 -14.33 -1.33 1.34
C ASN A 70 -13.88 -2.30 2.42
N LEU A 71 -13.82 -1.91 3.70
CA LEU A 71 -13.35 -2.78 4.77
C LEU A 71 -14.12 -4.12 4.83
N PRO A 72 -15.47 -4.17 4.76
CA PRO A 72 -16.19 -5.45 4.73
C PRO A 72 -15.83 -6.33 3.52
N LYS A 73 -15.59 -5.71 2.36
CA LYS A 73 -15.18 -6.42 1.13
C LYS A 73 -13.78 -6.99 1.28
N LEU A 74 -12.87 -6.20 1.85
CA LEU A 74 -11.49 -6.59 2.08
C LEU A 74 -11.39 -7.75 3.09
N LEU A 75 -12.26 -7.79 4.10
CA LEU A 75 -12.35 -8.90 5.06
C LEU A 75 -12.94 -10.20 4.48
N THR A 76 -13.65 -10.13 3.36
CA THR A 76 -14.38 -11.27 2.78
C THR A 76 -13.86 -11.71 1.42
N VAL A 77 -13.03 -10.91 0.75
CA VAL A 77 -12.48 -11.23 -0.56
C VAL A 77 -11.57 -12.45 -0.49
N THR A 78 -11.74 -13.35 -1.46
CA THR A 78 -11.00 -14.60 -1.61
C THR A 78 -10.34 -14.67 -2.97
N ASP A 79 -9.60 -15.75 -3.21
CA ASP A 79 -9.00 -16.08 -4.49
C ASP A 79 -10.01 -16.34 -5.62
N MET A 80 -11.32 -16.29 -5.38
CA MET A 80 -12.31 -16.28 -6.48
C MET A 80 -12.26 -14.96 -7.27
N ASP A 81 -11.88 -13.85 -6.63
CA ASP A 81 -11.70 -12.55 -7.28
C ASP A 81 -10.35 -12.51 -8.03
N ALA A 82 -10.40 -12.24 -9.34
CA ALA A 82 -9.21 -12.23 -10.19
C ALA A 82 -8.20 -11.15 -9.79
N GLN A 83 -8.66 -9.97 -9.38
CA GLN A 83 -7.80 -8.88 -8.94
C GLN A 83 -7.17 -9.20 -7.58
N PHE A 84 -7.90 -9.92 -6.72
CA PHE A 84 -7.32 -10.37 -5.45
C PHE A 84 -6.25 -11.46 -5.65
N ARG A 85 -6.45 -12.39 -6.59
CA ARG A 85 -5.39 -13.35 -6.97
C ARG A 85 -4.13 -12.63 -7.46
N GLU A 86 -4.31 -11.61 -8.28
CA GLU A 86 -3.20 -10.79 -8.77
C GLU A 86 -2.51 -10.04 -7.62
N ALA A 87 -3.26 -9.41 -6.73
CA ALA A 87 -2.72 -8.76 -5.54
C ALA A 87 -1.94 -9.74 -4.65
N ALA A 88 -2.43 -10.98 -4.49
CA ALA A 88 -1.75 -12.03 -3.74
C ALA A 88 -0.46 -12.49 -4.41
N ALA A 89 -0.42 -12.61 -5.74
CA ALA A 89 0.80 -12.93 -6.47
C ALA A 89 1.85 -11.81 -6.34
N LEU A 90 1.43 -10.54 -6.43
CA LEU A 90 2.31 -9.39 -6.22
C LEU A 90 2.83 -9.31 -4.78
N ALA A 91 2.00 -9.60 -3.78
CA ALA A 91 2.41 -9.64 -2.39
C ALA A 91 3.39 -10.79 -2.10
N GLN A 92 3.22 -11.95 -2.71
CA GLN A 92 4.20 -13.04 -2.67
C GLN A 92 5.53 -12.61 -3.29
N ALA A 93 5.49 -11.96 -4.46
CA ALA A 93 6.70 -11.42 -5.09
C ALA A 93 7.38 -10.36 -4.19
N LEU A 94 6.62 -9.54 -3.48
CA LEU A 94 7.17 -8.57 -2.52
C LEU A 94 7.92 -9.28 -1.38
N VAL A 95 7.29 -10.25 -0.74
CA VAL A 95 7.87 -11.00 0.40
C VAL A 95 9.09 -11.82 -0.04
N GLY A 96 9.09 -12.31 -1.27
CA GLY A 96 10.23 -12.98 -1.87
C GLY A 96 11.30 -12.05 -2.43
N ASP A 97 11.18 -10.73 -2.31
CA ASP A 97 12.08 -9.71 -2.88
C ASP A 97 12.23 -9.76 -4.42
N HIS A 98 11.18 -10.20 -5.12
CA HIS A 98 11.09 -10.25 -6.58
C HIS A 98 10.24 -9.10 -7.18
N LEU A 99 9.67 -8.22 -6.35
CA LEU A 99 8.84 -7.12 -6.82
C LEU A 99 9.67 -5.85 -7.11
N THR A 100 9.79 -5.46 -8.37
CA THR A 100 10.51 -4.25 -8.79
C THR A 100 9.83 -2.97 -8.28
N ASP A 101 10.60 -2.06 -7.67
CA ASP A 101 10.08 -0.74 -7.28
C ASP A 101 10.02 0.24 -8.46
N MET A 102 8.84 0.40 -9.04
CA MET A 102 8.58 1.41 -10.08
C MET A 102 8.26 2.81 -9.53
N THR A 103 8.13 2.96 -8.22
CA THR A 103 7.79 4.24 -7.55
C THR A 103 9.01 5.11 -7.26
N LYS A 104 10.22 4.60 -7.53
CA LYS A 104 11.52 5.28 -7.26
C LYS A 104 11.74 5.57 -5.77
N GLY A 105 11.39 4.63 -4.90
CA GLY A 105 11.58 4.78 -3.45
C GLY A 105 10.52 5.63 -2.77
N ALA A 106 9.31 5.73 -3.34
CA ALA A 106 8.23 6.52 -2.75
C ALA A 106 7.77 5.92 -1.42
N ASP A 107 7.44 6.79 -0.47
CA ASP A 107 6.90 6.46 0.85
C ASP A 107 5.53 7.11 1.09
N HIS A 108 5.08 7.99 0.18
CA HIS A 108 3.78 8.61 0.20
C HIS A 108 3.13 8.55 -1.19
N TYR A 109 1.81 8.48 -1.21
CA TYR A 109 1.02 8.68 -2.41
C TYR A 109 -0.34 9.26 -2.06
N TYR A 110 -1.00 9.85 -3.05
CA TYR A 110 -2.40 10.21 -2.94
C TYR A 110 -3.09 10.04 -4.29
N ASP A 111 -4.40 9.82 -4.24
CA ASP A 111 -5.25 9.83 -5.43
C ASP A 111 -5.42 11.27 -5.93
N THR A 112 -4.96 11.52 -7.15
CA THR A 112 -4.99 12.83 -7.83
C THR A 112 -6.40 13.35 -8.09
N ARG A 113 -7.44 12.52 -7.93
CA ARG A 113 -8.85 12.92 -7.95
C ARG A 113 -9.32 13.54 -6.63
N SER A 114 -8.52 13.39 -5.57
CA SER A 114 -8.76 14.01 -4.26
C SER A 114 -7.99 15.34 -4.12
N PRO A 115 -8.38 16.22 -3.17
CA PRO A 115 -7.63 17.43 -2.88
C PRO A 115 -6.16 17.13 -2.57
N ARG A 116 -5.25 17.91 -3.18
CA ARG A 116 -3.81 17.74 -3.00
C ARG A 116 -3.42 17.94 -1.52
N PRO A 117 -2.74 16.95 -0.90
CA PRO A 117 -2.25 17.10 0.46
C PRO A 117 -1.13 18.14 0.58
N ALA A 118 -1.00 18.78 1.75
CA ALA A 118 0.02 19.80 2.00
C ALA A 118 1.46 19.27 1.86
N TRP A 119 1.69 18.00 2.19
CA TRP A 119 3.01 17.35 2.08
C TRP A 119 3.43 17.05 0.63
N ALA A 120 2.51 17.09 -0.33
CA ALA A 120 2.74 16.70 -1.71
C ALA A 120 3.49 17.78 -2.50
N SER A 121 4.67 18.20 -2.05
CA SER A 121 5.53 19.20 -2.70
C SER A 121 6.23 18.62 -3.94
N SER A 122 6.45 19.45 -4.96
CA SER A 122 7.12 19.03 -6.20
C SER A 122 8.56 18.57 -5.99
N GLN A 123 9.23 19.03 -4.93
CA GLN A 123 10.59 18.60 -4.59
C GLN A 123 10.69 17.10 -4.25
N PHE A 124 9.58 16.52 -3.77
CA PHE A 124 9.50 15.12 -3.35
C PHE A 124 8.86 14.21 -4.40
N TYR A 125 8.43 14.75 -5.54
CA TYR A 125 7.69 13.99 -6.55
C TYR A 125 8.56 12.94 -7.23
N CYS A 126 8.04 11.73 -7.36
CA CYS A 126 8.74 10.60 -7.99
C CYS A 126 8.16 10.25 -9.37
N CYS A 127 6.86 9.99 -9.41
CA CYS A 127 6.11 9.57 -10.60
C CYS A 127 4.60 9.54 -10.34
N THR A 128 3.81 9.36 -11.40
CA THR A 128 2.38 9.07 -11.33
C THR A 128 2.11 7.73 -12.02
N ILE A 129 1.35 6.85 -11.38
CA ILE A 129 0.93 5.55 -11.91
C ILE A 129 -0.59 5.49 -11.77
N GLY A 130 -1.29 5.43 -12.90
CA GLY A 130 -2.74 5.58 -12.91
C GLY A 130 -3.16 6.93 -12.31
N HIS A 131 -4.07 6.92 -11.35
CA HIS A 131 -4.52 8.10 -10.62
C HIS A 131 -3.71 8.39 -9.34
N HIS A 132 -2.71 7.58 -9.00
CA HIS A 132 -1.87 7.81 -7.82
C HIS A 132 -0.60 8.58 -8.17
N ALA A 133 -0.38 9.71 -7.50
CA ALA A 133 0.89 10.44 -7.54
C ALA A 133 1.76 10.05 -6.33
N PHE A 134 2.99 9.62 -6.61
CA PHE A 134 3.93 9.06 -5.64
C PHE A 134 5.05 10.04 -5.31
N TYR A 135 5.40 10.09 -4.03
CA TYR A 135 6.38 11.02 -3.46
C TYR A 135 7.30 10.31 -2.47
N ARG A 136 8.53 10.81 -2.35
CA ARG A 136 9.49 10.45 -1.32
C ARG A 136 9.65 11.64 -0.37
N VAL A 137 8.87 11.64 0.71
CA VAL A 137 8.74 12.75 1.66
C VAL A 137 9.50 12.48 2.96
N GLY A 138 9.67 11.21 3.34
CA GLY A 138 10.22 10.82 4.64
C GLY A 138 9.21 11.00 5.79
N PRO A 139 9.40 10.29 6.92
CA PRO A 139 8.51 10.34 8.08
C PRO A 139 8.42 11.73 8.75
N PHE A 140 9.38 12.62 8.50
CA PHE A 140 9.48 13.95 9.09
C PHE A 140 9.63 15.07 8.04
N GLY A 141 9.39 14.78 6.76
CA GLY A 141 9.55 15.75 5.67
C GLY A 141 10.98 15.92 5.19
N GLU A 142 11.84 14.92 5.43
CA GLU A 142 13.26 14.92 5.11
C GLU A 142 13.65 14.16 3.82
N GLY A 143 12.66 13.52 3.17
CA GLY A 143 12.81 12.55 2.07
C GLY A 143 13.61 12.99 0.85
#